data_AF-A0A2G9ZQN3-F1
#
_entry.id   AF-A0A2G9ZQN3-F1
#
_cell.length_a   1.000
_cell.length_b   1.000
_cell.length_c   1.000
_cell.angle_alpha   90.00
_cell.angle_beta   90.00
_cell.angle_gamma   90.00
#
_symmetry.space_group_name_H-M   'P 1'
#
loop_
_entity.id
_entity.type
_entity.pdbx_description
1 polymer ?
#
loop_
_entity_poly.entity_id
_entity_poly.type
_entity_poly.pdbx_seq_one_letter_code
_entity_poly.pdbx_strand_id
1 'polypeptide(L)'
;MFIRKTTHTDNKNGQSYCTYKLVESVRTERGPRQRPVLNLGSDFSLSQEKWKELADRIEAIISGRLCLFPVSEEIEQPAQRYARKIIRRHGQMPVPVEEQNKPDFHTVDVNSLESEQIRSVGGESVVLATIKGLELYSKLEALGFNRPNIEAAIGVITARLLAPASEHATHIWLQNETSLDDLMDTRFESLSQDRVYKISDMLLKNKEAIETHLQNRERHLFNLNEKVLLYDLTNTFFEGSGKYNQKAHFGVSKEKRSDCPLVTLALLMDSDGFPKKSEVFEGNVSEPGTLDKILPMISTTDKKPIIVTDAGIGTQKNIQWMSENQYRYIVVSRKRKTDIPANMEMVKVRENDRRVIQAAIRINTNG
;
A
#
# COMPACT_ATOMS: atom_id res chain seq x y z
N MET A 1 37.70 16.27 -5.70
CA MET A 1 37.13 16.62 -4.37
C MET A 1 38.06 16.07 -3.26
N PHE A 2 37.84 16.39 -1.98
CA PHE A 2 38.54 15.75 -0.86
C PHE A 2 37.72 15.78 0.46
N ILE A 3 38.05 14.90 1.41
CA ILE A 3 37.40 14.85 2.73
C ILE A 3 38.20 15.65 3.75
N ARG A 4 37.51 16.51 4.50
CA ARG A 4 38.09 17.32 5.57
C ARG A 4 37.50 16.93 6.92
N LYS A 5 38.38 16.67 7.88
CA LYS A 5 38.05 16.48 9.30
C LYS A 5 38.01 17.84 10.00
N THR A 6 36.96 18.08 10.78
CA THR A 6 36.82 19.26 11.65
C THR A 6 36.58 18.77 13.08
N THR A 7 37.43 19.18 14.01
CA THR A 7 37.27 18.85 15.44
C THR A 7 36.43 19.93 16.11
N HIS A 8 35.41 19.50 16.85
CA HIS A 8 34.56 20.35 17.68
C HIS A 8 34.76 19.98 19.14
N THR A 9 34.71 20.97 20.02
CA THR A 9 34.74 20.78 21.47
C THR A 9 33.40 21.25 22.03
N ASP A 10 32.69 20.39 22.73
CA ASP A 10 31.43 20.75 23.38
C ASP A 10 31.72 21.59 24.63
N ASN A 11 31.28 22.85 24.62
CA ASN A 11 31.50 23.81 25.71
C ASN A 11 30.80 23.42 27.02
N LYS A 12 29.83 22.49 27.00
CA LYS A 12 29.11 22.05 28.22
C LYS A 12 29.78 20.87 28.92
N ASN A 13 30.39 19.95 28.17
CA ASN A 13 30.87 18.67 28.69
C ASN A 13 32.38 18.46 28.47
N GLY A 14 33.07 19.37 27.78
CA GLY A 14 34.50 19.28 27.47
C GLY A 14 34.88 18.17 26.48
N GLN A 15 33.90 17.39 26.01
CA GLN A 15 34.13 16.24 25.13
C GLN A 15 34.35 16.73 23.69
N SER A 16 35.44 16.26 23.07
CA SER A 16 35.78 16.60 21.69
C SER A 16 35.26 15.54 20.73
N TYR A 17 34.52 15.95 19.70
CA TYR A 17 34.04 15.08 18.64
C TYR A 17 34.50 15.59 17.27
N CYS A 18 34.62 14.68 16.31
CA CYS A 18 35.06 15.02 14.96
C CYS A 18 33.86 14.97 14.00
N THR A 19 33.77 15.91 13.07
CA THR A 19 32.84 15.86 11.94
C THR A 19 33.63 15.81 10.64
N TYR A 20 33.09 15.11 9.65
CA TYR A 20 33.72 14.93 8.35
C TYR A 20 32.88 15.58 7.26
N LYS A 21 33.53 16.31 6.35
CA LYS A 21 32.86 17.00 5.24
C LYS A 21 33.55 16.69 3.93
N LEU A 22 32.79 16.44 2.88
CA LEU A 22 33.27 16.42 1.50
C LEU A 22 33.34 17.86 0.99
N VAL A 23 34.49 18.25 0.45
CA VAL A 23 34.80 19.61 0.02
C VAL A 23 35.31 19.59 -1.42
N GLU A 24 34.86 20.57 -2.21
CA GLU A 24 35.38 20.85 -3.55
C GLU A 24 36.23 22.12 -3.54
N SER A 25 37.23 22.17 -4.41
CA SER A 25 38.05 23.37 -4.63
C SER A 25 37.58 24.05 -5.91
N VAL A 26 37.06 25.26 -5.79
CA VAL A 26 36.54 26.07 -6.90
C VAL A 26 37.51 27.22 -7.15
N ARG A 27 37.90 27.43 -8.41
CA ARG A 27 38.67 28.63 -8.78
C ARG A 27 37.72 29.81 -8.88
N THR A 28 37.99 30.86 -8.11
CA THR A 28 37.28 32.15 -8.19
C THR A 28 38.24 33.23 -8.66
N GLU A 29 37.73 34.39 -9.07
CA GLU A 29 38.55 35.56 -9.45
C GLU A 29 39.54 35.98 -8.34
N ARG A 30 39.23 35.66 -7.08
CA ARG A 30 40.08 35.93 -5.91
C ARG A 30 40.94 34.73 -5.48
N GLY A 31 41.16 33.78 -6.39
CA GLY A 31 41.94 32.56 -6.15
C GLY A 31 41.11 31.33 -5.79
N PRO A 32 41.77 30.20 -5.45
CA PRO A 32 41.09 28.96 -5.11
C PRO A 32 40.36 29.09 -3.78
N ARG A 33 39.05 28.79 -3.78
CA ARG A 33 38.20 28.73 -2.59
C ARG A 33 37.68 27.32 -2.39
N GLN A 34 37.45 26.96 -1.13
CA GLN A 34 36.89 25.65 -0.76
C GLN A 34 35.40 25.80 -0.49
N ARG A 35 34.58 24.94 -1.12
CA ARG A 35 33.14 24.89 -0.93
C ARG A 35 32.73 23.53 -0.33
N PRO A 36 31.96 23.50 0.77
CA PRO A 36 31.45 22.24 1.31
C PRO A 36 30.36 21.69 0.38
N VAL A 37 30.53 20.43 -0.05
CA VAL A 37 29.60 19.72 -0.94
C VAL A 37 28.58 18.94 -0.11
N LEU A 38 29.06 18.11 0.82
CA LEU A 38 28.23 17.22 1.64
C LEU A 38 28.81 17.07 3.05
N ASN A 39 27.95 17.04 4.07
CA ASN A 39 28.35 16.68 5.42
C ASN A 39 28.24 15.16 5.60
N LEU A 40 29.35 14.51 5.96
CA LEU A 40 29.44 13.06 6.14
C LEU A 40 29.07 12.63 7.57
N GLY A 41 28.95 13.59 8.50
CA GLY A 41 28.57 13.35 9.90
C GLY A 41 29.76 13.01 10.81
N SER A 42 29.46 12.68 12.08
CA SER A 42 30.43 12.24 13.08
C SER A 42 30.77 10.75 12.98
N ASP A 43 29.83 9.96 12.45
CA ASP A 43 29.89 8.49 12.47
C ASP A 43 30.62 7.92 11.25
N PHE A 44 31.31 8.78 10.49
CA PHE A 44 32.11 8.39 9.34
C PHE A 44 33.37 7.64 9.80
N SER A 45 33.46 6.36 9.40
CA SER A 45 34.43 5.40 9.95
C SER A 45 35.50 4.92 8.97
N LEU A 46 35.58 5.46 7.75
CA LEU A 46 36.57 5.03 6.75
C LEU A 46 37.98 5.50 7.12
N SER A 47 38.99 4.65 6.91
CA SER A 47 40.39 4.98 7.19
C SER A 47 40.88 6.16 6.34
N GLN A 48 41.75 7.00 6.91
CA GLN A 48 42.22 8.24 6.27
C GLN A 48 42.91 8.01 4.92
N GLU A 49 43.59 6.88 4.77
CA GLU A 49 44.26 6.47 3.52
C GLU A 49 43.28 6.33 2.35
N LYS A 50 42.04 5.91 2.62
CA LYS A 50 41.00 5.68 1.60
C LYS A 50 40.15 6.92 1.30
N TRP A 51 40.36 8.04 1.99
CA TRP A 51 39.53 9.24 1.81
C TRP A 51 39.66 9.85 0.42
N LYS A 52 40.86 9.81 -0.15
CA LYS A 52 41.11 10.34 -1.50
C LYS A 52 40.42 9.48 -2.54
N GLU A 53 40.57 8.16 -2.44
CA GLU A 53 39.91 7.19 -3.32
C GLU A 53 38.38 7.32 -3.26
N LEU A 54 37.80 7.44 -2.07
CA LEU A 54 36.36 7.71 -1.90
C LEU A 54 35.93 9.04 -2.54
N ALA A 55 36.66 10.13 -2.30
CA ALA A 55 36.31 11.44 -2.86
C ALA A 55 36.39 11.45 -4.39
N ASP A 56 37.40 10.78 -4.96
CA ASP A 56 37.58 10.66 -6.41
C ASP A 56 36.51 9.76 -7.03
N ARG A 57 36.11 8.69 -6.33
CA ARG A 57 35.00 7.85 -6.79
C ARG A 57 33.66 8.57 -6.76
N ILE A 58 33.38 9.38 -5.73
CA ILE A 58 32.17 10.23 -5.66
C ILE A 58 32.15 11.22 -6.85
N GLU A 59 33.27 11.88 -7.12
CA GLU A 59 33.39 12.82 -8.24
C GLU A 59 33.22 12.12 -9.58
N ALA A 60 33.77 10.91 -9.73
CA ALA A 60 33.60 10.10 -10.94
C ALA A 60 32.14 9.76 -11.20
N ILE A 61 31.39 9.33 -10.17
CA ILE A 61 29.96 9.03 -10.29
C ILE A 61 29.17 10.28 -10.68
N ILE A 62 29.36 11.41 -9.98
CA ILE A 62 28.65 12.66 -10.27
C ILE A 62 28.94 13.19 -11.69
N SER A 63 30.16 12.96 -12.18
CA SER A 63 30.59 13.43 -13.50
C SER A 63 30.34 12.44 -14.64
N GLY A 64 29.72 11.28 -14.37
CA GLY A 64 29.52 10.21 -15.36
C GLY A 64 30.83 9.59 -15.87
N ARG A 65 31.93 9.64 -15.11
CA ARG A 65 33.22 9.05 -15.51
C ARG A 65 33.26 7.56 -15.15
N LEU A 66 33.52 6.74 -16.16
CA LEU A 66 33.76 5.30 -15.99
C LEU A 66 35.10 5.04 -15.28
N CYS A 67 35.10 4.07 -14.36
CA CYS A 67 36.32 3.58 -13.73
C CYS A 67 36.93 2.45 -14.57
N LEU A 68 38.21 2.57 -14.90
CA LEU A 68 38.97 1.54 -15.63
C LEU A 68 39.27 0.31 -14.79
N PHE A 69 39.30 0.45 -13.46
CA PHE A 69 39.63 -0.61 -12.52
C PHE A 69 38.48 -0.83 -11.52
N PRO A 70 38.27 -2.08 -11.06
CA PRO A 70 37.27 -2.38 -10.04
C PRO A 70 37.63 -1.69 -8.72
N VAL A 71 36.65 -1.01 -8.13
CA VAL A 71 36.77 -0.33 -6.84
C VAL A 71 36.26 -1.28 -5.75
N SER A 72 36.89 -1.26 -4.58
CA SER A 72 36.46 -2.09 -3.45
C SER A 72 35.04 -1.74 -3.00
N GLU A 73 34.24 -2.74 -2.58
CA GLU A 73 32.86 -2.50 -2.10
C GLU A 73 32.80 -1.53 -0.91
N GLU A 74 33.83 -1.53 -0.06
CA GLU A 74 33.99 -0.62 1.08
C GLU A 74 34.01 0.86 0.67
N ILE A 75 34.41 1.16 -0.58
CA ILE A 75 34.44 2.51 -1.15
C ILE A 75 33.26 2.73 -2.08
N GLU A 76 32.89 1.73 -2.87
CA GLU A 76 31.82 1.83 -3.87
C GLU A 76 30.46 2.11 -3.21
N GLN A 77 30.11 1.38 -2.15
CA GLN A 77 28.84 1.59 -1.44
C GLN A 77 28.71 3.01 -0.86
N PRO A 78 29.66 3.54 -0.06
CA PRO A 78 29.57 4.91 0.41
C PRO A 78 29.68 5.93 -0.73
N ALA A 79 30.47 5.68 -1.77
CA ALA A 79 30.59 6.59 -2.91
C ALA A 79 29.25 6.77 -3.62
N GLN A 80 28.57 5.67 -3.96
CA GLN A 80 27.22 5.68 -4.54
C GLN A 80 26.22 6.38 -3.62
N ARG A 81 26.25 6.07 -2.31
CA ARG A 81 25.37 6.69 -1.32
C ARG A 81 25.56 8.21 -1.24
N TYR A 82 26.81 8.69 -1.24
CA TYR A 82 27.10 10.12 -1.15
C TYR A 82 26.85 10.85 -2.47
N ALA A 83 27.20 10.25 -3.61
CA ALA A 83 26.90 10.79 -4.93
C ALA A 83 25.39 11.00 -5.12
N ARG A 84 24.56 10.00 -4.78
CA ARG A 84 23.08 10.12 -4.80
C ARG A 84 22.57 11.31 -4.00
N LYS A 85 23.10 11.52 -2.78
CA LYS A 85 22.73 12.68 -1.94
C LYS A 85 23.08 14.01 -2.60
N ILE A 86 24.19 14.07 -3.34
CA ILE A 86 24.66 15.28 -4.01
C ILE A 86 23.79 15.57 -5.24
N ILE A 87 23.56 14.57 -6.09
CA ILE A 87 22.73 14.67 -7.29
C ILE A 87 21.31 15.14 -6.93
N ARG A 88 20.66 14.51 -5.94
CA ARG A 88 19.31 14.90 -5.50
C ARG A 88 19.25 16.34 -4.98
N ARG A 89 20.30 16.82 -4.31
CA ARG A 89 20.39 18.21 -3.83
C ARG A 89 20.53 19.21 -4.99
N HIS A 90 21.27 18.85 -6.04
CA HIS A 90 21.43 19.71 -7.22
C HIS A 90 20.18 19.74 -8.11
N GLY A 91 19.40 18.65 -8.15
CA GLY A 91 18.10 18.62 -8.84
C GLY A 91 16.99 19.46 -8.19
N GLN A 92 17.18 19.93 -6.95
CA GLN A 92 16.18 20.69 -6.19
C GLN A 92 16.37 22.22 -6.23
N MET A 93 17.29 22.79 -7.02
CA MET A 93 17.43 24.25 -7.07
C MET A 93 16.18 24.88 -7.70
N PRO A 94 15.37 25.66 -6.95
CA PRO A 94 14.27 26.40 -7.53
C PRO A 94 14.88 27.54 -8.34
N VAL A 95 14.82 27.46 -9.66
CA VAL A 95 15.08 28.62 -10.51
C VAL A 95 13.90 29.58 -10.32
N PRO A 96 14.11 30.86 -10.01
CA PRO A 96 13.04 31.84 -9.89
C PRO A 96 12.18 31.84 -11.16
N VAL A 97 10.86 31.79 -10.99
CA VAL A 97 9.84 31.69 -12.05
C VAL A 97 9.95 32.83 -13.09
N GLU A 98 10.63 33.93 -12.76
CA GLU A 98 10.74 35.13 -13.60
C GLU A 98 11.63 34.95 -14.86
N GLU A 99 12.51 33.94 -14.93
CA GLU A 99 13.34 33.68 -16.12
C GLU A 99 12.70 32.72 -17.14
N GLN A 100 11.50 32.18 -16.89
CA GLN A 100 10.92 31.05 -17.63
C GLN A 100 10.36 31.36 -19.04
N ASN A 101 10.39 32.61 -19.50
CA ASN A 101 9.72 33.00 -20.75
C ASN A 101 10.60 32.99 -22.01
N LYS A 102 11.84 32.51 -21.93
CA LYS A 102 12.64 32.24 -23.13
C LYS A 102 12.83 30.74 -23.29
N PRO A 103 12.41 30.15 -24.42
CA PRO A 103 12.73 28.77 -24.70
C PRO A 103 14.25 28.63 -24.84
N ASP A 104 14.84 27.85 -23.93
CA ASP A 104 16.26 27.51 -23.90
C ASP A 104 16.45 26.11 -24.52
N PHE A 105 16.54 26.07 -25.85
CA PHE A 105 16.70 24.83 -26.59
C PHE A 105 18.17 24.41 -26.64
N HIS A 106 18.46 23.23 -26.10
CA HIS A 106 19.76 22.57 -26.21
C HIS A 106 19.66 21.35 -27.12
N THR A 107 20.64 21.19 -28.01
CA THR A 107 20.79 19.94 -28.77
C THR A 107 21.47 18.91 -27.89
N VAL A 108 20.79 17.80 -27.61
CA VAL A 108 21.31 16.69 -26.81
C VAL A 108 21.38 15.45 -27.69
N ASP A 109 22.49 14.72 -27.65
CA ASP A 109 22.57 13.39 -28.24
C ASP A 109 21.78 12.42 -27.37
N VAL A 110 20.64 11.95 -27.86
CA VAL A 110 19.78 11.02 -27.13
C VAL A 110 20.51 9.70 -26.83
N ASN A 111 21.49 9.32 -27.66
CA ASN A 111 22.27 8.10 -27.45
C ASN A 111 23.34 8.27 -26.35
N SER A 112 23.64 9.51 -25.94
CA SER A 112 24.53 9.80 -24.81
C SER A 112 23.78 9.97 -23.49
N LEU A 113 22.46 9.77 -23.47
CA LEU A 113 21.66 9.89 -22.25
C LEU A 113 21.82 8.64 -21.39
N GLU A 114 22.34 8.83 -20.19
CA GLU A 114 22.33 7.82 -19.14
C GLU A 114 21.23 8.17 -18.13
N SER A 115 20.43 7.18 -17.76
CA SER A 115 19.38 7.34 -16.75
C SER A 115 19.83 6.71 -15.44
N GLU A 116 19.90 7.51 -14.38
CA GLU A 116 20.13 7.05 -13.03
C GLU A 116 18.85 7.22 -12.21
N GLN A 117 18.52 6.25 -11.34
CA GLN A 117 17.35 6.29 -10.47
C GLN A 117 16.00 6.37 -11.20
N ILE A 118 15.76 5.43 -12.13
CA ILE A 118 14.48 5.29 -12.81
C ILE A 118 13.42 4.90 -11.79
N ARG A 119 12.44 5.78 -11.56
CA ARG A 119 11.35 5.60 -10.59
C ARG A 119 10.00 5.88 -11.24
N SER A 120 8.94 5.20 -10.78
CA SER A 120 7.57 5.39 -11.24
C SER A 120 6.87 6.55 -10.54
N VAL A 121 6.00 7.28 -11.26
CA VAL A 121 5.23 8.42 -10.69
C VAL A 121 3.76 8.48 -11.15
N GLY A 122 3.39 7.74 -12.19
CA GLY A 122 2.06 7.83 -12.81
C GLY A 122 0.94 7.27 -11.91
N GLY A 123 1.05 6.00 -11.54
CA GLY A 123 0.06 5.35 -10.67
C GLY A 123 0.03 5.97 -9.28
N GLU A 124 1.19 6.36 -8.77
CA GLU A 124 1.37 7.03 -7.48
C GLU A 124 0.55 8.31 -7.39
N SER A 125 0.57 9.12 -8.45
CA SER A 125 -0.18 10.38 -8.51
C SER A 125 -1.69 10.12 -8.43
N VAL A 126 -2.19 9.10 -9.10
CA VAL A 126 -3.62 8.71 -9.06
C VAL A 126 -4.01 8.20 -7.68
N VAL A 127 -3.16 7.37 -7.07
CA VAL A 127 -3.38 6.85 -5.72
C VAL A 127 -3.42 7.99 -4.70
N LEU A 128 -2.47 8.93 -4.76
CA LEU A 128 -2.46 10.08 -3.85
C LEU A 128 -3.67 10.99 -4.02
N ALA A 129 -4.10 11.25 -5.26
CA ALA A 129 -5.33 12.00 -5.52
C ALA A 129 -6.56 11.31 -4.90
N THR A 130 -6.63 9.98 -5.03
CA THR A 130 -7.70 9.17 -4.43
C THR A 130 -7.66 9.22 -2.90
N ILE A 131 -6.49 9.04 -2.30
CA ILE A 131 -6.26 9.11 -0.84
C ILE A 131 -6.68 10.49 -0.29
N LYS A 132 -6.40 11.56 -1.04
CA LYS A 132 -6.84 12.92 -0.70
C LYS A 132 -8.37 13.04 -0.76
N GLY A 133 -9.01 12.55 -1.81
CA GLY A 133 -10.49 12.56 -1.93
C GLY A 133 -11.18 11.77 -0.82
N LEU A 134 -10.57 10.65 -0.41
CA LEU A 134 -11.00 9.82 0.72
C LEU A 134 -10.66 10.41 2.09
N GLU A 135 -9.98 11.56 2.16
CA GLU A 135 -9.59 12.22 3.41
C GLU A 135 -8.82 11.31 4.38
N LEU A 136 -8.04 10.37 3.85
CA LEU A 136 -7.41 9.33 4.65
C LEU A 136 -6.29 9.89 5.55
N TYR A 137 -5.60 10.94 5.12
CA TYR A 137 -4.60 11.66 5.95
C TYR A 137 -5.20 12.11 7.28
N SER A 138 -6.30 12.86 7.22
CA SER A 138 -7.00 13.38 8.40
C SER A 138 -7.56 12.25 9.27
N LYS A 139 -8.04 11.17 8.64
CA LYS A 139 -8.52 10.01 9.40
C LYS A 139 -7.40 9.32 10.18
N LEU A 140 -6.24 9.10 9.56
CA LEU A 140 -5.10 8.47 10.23
C LEU A 140 -4.55 9.37 11.37
N GLU A 141 -4.50 10.68 11.16
CA GLU A 141 -4.15 11.64 12.21
C GLU A 141 -5.11 11.57 13.40
N ALA A 142 -6.42 11.54 13.14
CA ALA A 142 -7.45 11.40 14.18
C ALA A 142 -7.35 10.06 14.94
N LEU A 143 -6.80 9.02 14.32
CA LEU A 143 -6.52 7.72 14.94
C LEU A 143 -5.18 7.70 15.71
N GLY A 144 -4.48 8.84 15.80
CA GLY A 144 -3.25 8.99 16.58
C GLY A 144 -1.96 8.65 15.83
N PHE A 145 -2.00 8.56 14.49
CA PHE A 145 -0.79 8.38 13.70
C PHE A 145 -0.03 9.71 13.65
N ASN A 146 1.25 9.70 14.02
CA ASN A 146 2.13 10.85 13.80
C ASN A 146 2.54 10.94 12.32
N ARG A 147 3.10 12.08 11.91
CA ARG A 147 3.48 12.34 10.51
C ARG A 147 4.32 11.21 9.88
N PRO A 148 5.43 10.73 10.48
CA PRO A 148 6.19 9.61 9.90
C PRO A 148 5.37 8.32 9.74
N ASN A 149 4.42 8.05 10.65
CA ASN A 149 3.56 6.88 10.54
C ASN A 149 2.47 7.05 9.48
N ILE A 150 1.93 8.26 9.31
CA ILE A 150 1.00 8.57 8.23
C ILE A 150 1.71 8.38 6.88
N GLU A 151 2.91 8.96 6.73
CA GLU A 151 3.69 8.86 5.49
C GLU A 151 3.98 7.39 5.13
N ALA A 152 4.42 6.58 6.10
CA ALA A 152 4.63 5.17 5.91
C ALA A 152 3.32 4.38 5.65
N ALA A 153 2.20 4.74 6.29
CA ALA A 153 0.89 4.13 6.03
C ALA A 153 0.42 4.37 4.60
N ILE A 154 0.52 5.60 4.11
CA ILE A 154 0.21 5.93 2.71
C ILE A 154 1.15 5.19 1.75
N GLY A 155 2.44 5.10 2.09
CA GLY A 155 3.42 4.32 1.34
C GLY A 155 3.04 2.84 1.22
N VAL A 156 2.73 2.18 2.33
CA VAL A 156 2.33 0.76 2.35
C VAL A 156 1.02 0.53 1.59
N ILE A 157 0.02 1.40 1.76
CA ILE A 157 -1.25 1.30 1.03
C ILE A 157 -1.00 1.45 -0.48
N THR A 158 -0.19 2.41 -0.89
CA THR A 158 0.15 2.64 -2.30
C THR A 158 0.89 1.45 -2.89
N ALA A 159 1.84 0.89 -2.17
CA ALA A 159 2.55 -0.32 -2.59
C ALA A 159 1.58 -1.51 -2.77
N ARG A 160 0.58 -1.67 -1.90
CA ARG A 160 -0.44 -2.73 -2.06
C ARG A 160 -1.30 -2.58 -3.31
N LEU A 161 -1.47 -1.35 -3.80
CA LEU A 161 -2.25 -1.08 -5.01
C LEU A 161 -1.40 -1.21 -6.29
N LEU A 162 -0.13 -0.78 -6.26
CA LEU A 162 0.69 -0.68 -7.47
C LEU A 162 1.75 -1.79 -7.61
N ALA A 163 2.23 -2.34 -6.50
CA ALA A 163 3.27 -3.36 -6.45
C ALA A 163 3.00 -4.39 -5.33
N PRO A 164 1.86 -5.12 -5.38
CA PRO A 164 1.45 -6.02 -4.31
C PRO A 164 2.47 -7.17 -4.12
N ALA A 165 3.15 -7.15 -2.97
CA ALA A 165 4.17 -8.14 -2.60
C ALA A 165 4.30 -8.25 -1.06
N SER A 166 5.35 -8.88 -0.55
CA SER A 166 5.62 -8.91 0.89
C SER A 166 5.92 -7.51 1.47
N GLU A 167 5.87 -7.35 2.79
CA GLU A 167 6.25 -6.11 3.48
C GLU A 167 7.74 -5.78 3.26
N HIS A 168 8.58 -6.80 3.12
CA HIS A 168 9.99 -6.64 2.76
C HIS A 168 10.14 -6.09 1.33
N ALA A 169 9.42 -6.66 0.36
CA ALA A 169 9.40 -6.13 -1.00
C ALA A 169 8.81 -4.72 -1.06
N THR A 170 7.77 -4.43 -0.27
CA THR A 170 7.19 -3.10 -0.11
C THR A 170 8.25 -2.09 0.39
N HIS A 171 9.04 -2.48 1.38
CA HIS A 171 10.13 -1.64 1.91
C HIS A 171 11.16 -1.30 0.83
N ILE A 172 11.59 -2.29 0.04
CA ILE A 172 12.52 -2.10 -1.07
C ILE A 172 11.92 -1.21 -2.16
N TRP A 173 10.66 -1.46 -2.54
CA TRP A 173 9.95 -0.70 -3.56
C TRP A 173 9.83 0.78 -3.21
N LEU A 174 9.43 1.08 -1.96
CA LEU A 174 9.34 2.44 -1.43
C LEU A 174 10.68 3.19 -1.49
N GLN A 175 11.80 2.48 -1.30
CA GLN A 175 13.14 3.07 -1.29
C GLN A 175 13.73 3.29 -2.67
N ASN A 176 13.42 2.43 -3.65
CA ASN A 176 14.20 2.33 -4.87
C ASN A 176 13.40 2.48 -6.17
N GLU A 177 12.11 2.17 -6.17
CA GLU A 177 11.35 2.00 -7.42
C GLU A 177 10.29 3.07 -7.65
N THR A 178 9.73 3.66 -6.59
CA THR A 178 8.64 4.64 -6.69
C THR A 178 9.10 6.05 -6.35
N SER A 179 8.63 7.07 -7.07
CA SER A 179 8.78 8.50 -6.73
C SER A 179 7.68 9.03 -5.79
N LEU A 180 6.96 8.13 -5.11
CA LEU A 180 5.91 8.50 -4.16
C LEU A 180 6.39 9.47 -3.08
N ASP A 181 7.64 9.33 -2.59
CA ASP A 181 8.20 10.22 -1.58
C ASP A 181 8.39 11.65 -2.09
N ASP A 182 8.73 11.82 -3.37
CA ASP A 182 8.83 13.13 -4.01
C ASP A 182 7.46 13.82 -4.10
N LEU A 183 6.40 13.07 -4.43
CA LEU A 183 5.03 13.59 -4.47
C LEU A 183 4.48 13.97 -3.09
N MET A 184 4.94 13.28 -2.04
CA MET A 184 4.51 13.48 -0.66
C MET A 184 5.38 14.45 0.13
N ASP A 185 6.47 14.96 -0.44
CA ASP A 185 7.51 15.72 0.26
C ASP A 185 8.01 14.98 1.53
N THR A 186 8.35 13.70 1.36
CA THR A 186 8.92 12.83 2.40
C THR A 186 10.19 12.13 1.89
N ARG A 187 10.78 11.24 2.70
CA ARG A 187 12.02 10.50 2.40
C ARG A 187 11.95 9.05 2.82
N PHE A 188 11.57 8.18 1.89
CA PHE A 188 11.52 6.75 2.17
C PHE A 188 12.90 6.10 2.28
N GLU A 189 14.00 6.74 1.85
CA GLU A 189 15.34 6.15 2.02
C GLU A 189 15.73 5.96 3.49
N SER A 190 15.12 6.73 4.39
CA SER A 190 15.30 6.58 5.85
C SER A 190 14.22 5.70 6.51
N LEU A 191 13.24 5.22 5.74
CA LEU A 191 12.20 4.34 6.24
C LEU A 191 12.81 3.00 6.64
N SER A 192 12.64 2.59 7.90
CA SER A 192 13.08 1.28 8.36
C SER A 192 12.06 0.20 8.00
N GLN A 193 12.56 -1.01 7.73
CA GLN A 193 11.73 -2.18 7.50
C GLN A 193 10.78 -2.46 8.69
N ASP A 194 11.28 -2.32 9.93
CA ASP A 194 10.46 -2.44 11.15
C ASP A 194 9.27 -1.49 11.17
N ARG A 195 9.42 -0.28 10.62
CA ARG A 195 8.31 0.66 10.55
C ARG A 195 7.25 0.16 9.58
N VAL A 196 7.64 -0.39 8.43
CA VAL A 196 6.70 -0.97 7.46
C VAL A 196 5.84 -2.06 8.13
N TYR A 197 6.44 -2.97 8.90
CA TYR A 197 5.68 -3.99 9.65
C TYR A 197 4.75 -3.39 10.71
N LYS A 198 5.26 -2.46 11.54
CA LYS A 198 4.46 -1.82 12.59
C LYS A 198 3.25 -1.06 12.03
N ILE A 199 3.40 -0.47 10.84
CA ILE A 199 2.31 0.23 10.18
C ILE A 199 1.19 -0.72 9.78
N SER A 200 1.49 -1.92 9.27
CA SER A 200 0.47 -2.93 8.99
C SER A 200 -0.32 -3.29 10.24
N ASP A 201 0.35 -3.46 11.39
CA ASP A 201 -0.32 -3.74 12.67
C ASP A 201 -1.18 -2.56 13.14
N MET A 202 -0.69 -1.33 12.99
CA MET A 202 -1.44 -0.12 13.35
C MET A 202 -2.69 0.05 12.48
N LEU A 203 -2.60 -0.21 11.17
CA LEU A 203 -3.74 -0.19 10.26
C LEU A 203 -4.76 -1.27 10.64
N LEU A 204 -4.31 -2.50 10.89
CA LEU A 204 -5.16 -3.60 11.30
C LEU A 204 -5.87 -3.34 12.63
N LYS A 205 -5.18 -2.78 13.61
CA LYS A 205 -5.76 -2.39 14.92
C LYS A 205 -6.89 -1.37 14.78
N ASN A 206 -6.81 -0.49 13.78
CA ASN A 206 -7.80 0.56 13.52
C ASN A 206 -8.75 0.21 12.36
N LYS A 207 -8.76 -1.04 11.90
CA LYS A 207 -9.51 -1.51 10.73
C LYS A 207 -10.96 -1.03 10.72
N GLU A 208 -11.72 -1.27 11.78
CA GLU A 208 -13.15 -0.93 11.82
C GLU A 208 -13.40 0.57 11.62
N ALA A 209 -12.58 1.40 12.26
CA ALA A 209 -12.68 2.86 12.15
C ALA A 209 -12.29 3.36 10.75
N ILE A 210 -11.32 2.69 10.10
CA ILE A 210 -10.89 2.98 8.73
C ILE A 210 -11.96 2.54 7.74
N GLU A 211 -12.46 1.31 7.81
CA GLU A 211 -13.53 0.81 6.93
C GLU A 211 -14.78 1.69 7.02
N THR A 212 -15.21 2.05 8.24
CA THR A 212 -16.37 2.94 8.44
C THR A 212 -16.13 4.32 7.81
N HIS A 213 -14.92 4.85 7.90
CA HIS A 213 -14.58 6.13 7.28
C HIS A 213 -14.62 6.02 5.75
N LEU A 214 -13.96 5.01 5.19
CA LEU A 214 -13.92 4.78 3.74
C LEU A 214 -15.32 4.58 3.17
N GLN A 215 -16.14 3.72 3.78
CA GLN A 215 -17.53 3.50 3.37
C GLN A 215 -18.30 4.81 3.29
N ASN A 216 -18.23 5.63 4.36
CA ASN A 216 -18.93 6.91 4.38
C ASN A 216 -18.42 7.86 3.29
N ARG A 217 -17.09 7.95 3.08
CA ARG A 217 -16.51 8.81 2.06
C ARG A 217 -16.89 8.38 0.65
N GLU A 218 -16.76 7.09 0.34
CA GLU A 218 -17.13 6.52 -0.96
C GLU A 218 -18.60 6.72 -1.26
N ARG A 219 -19.48 6.53 -0.27
CA ARG A 219 -20.92 6.76 -0.43
C ARG A 219 -21.22 8.18 -0.91
N HIS A 220 -20.53 9.18 -0.37
CA HIS A 220 -20.73 10.58 -0.77
C HIS A 220 -20.04 10.90 -2.10
N LEU A 221 -18.82 10.42 -2.32
CA LEU A 221 -18.04 10.71 -3.54
C LEU A 221 -18.67 10.12 -4.79
N PHE A 222 -19.23 8.91 -4.68
CA PHE A 222 -19.78 8.16 -5.82
C PHE A 222 -21.32 8.06 -5.78
N ASN A 223 -21.97 8.70 -4.82
CA ASN A 223 -23.43 8.67 -4.63
C ASN A 223 -23.98 7.23 -4.57
N LEU A 224 -23.31 6.37 -3.78
CA LEU A 224 -23.63 4.95 -3.70
C LEU A 224 -24.92 4.75 -2.91
N ASN A 225 -25.89 4.06 -3.52
CA ASN A 225 -27.20 3.85 -2.89
C ASN A 225 -27.24 2.64 -1.96
N GLU A 226 -26.24 1.74 -2.06
CA GLU A 226 -26.07 0.55 -1.20
C GLU A 226 -27.35 -0.31 -1.05
N LYS A 227 -28.20 -0.35 -2.08
CA LYS A 227 -29.49 -1.05 -2.05
C LYS A 227 -29.34 -2.57 -2.06
N VAL A 228 -28.26 -3.05 -2.66
CA VAL A 228 -27.91 -4.45 -2.81
C VAL A 228 -26.52 -4.64 -2.25
N LEU A 229 -26.36 -5.64 -1.39
CA LEU A 229 -25.07 -6.05 -0.87
C LEU A 229 -24.77 -7.49 -1.28
N LEU A 230 -23.58 -7.69 -1.84
CA LEU A 230 -23.03 -8.96 -2.24
C LEU A 230 -22.13 -9.48 -1.12
N TYR A 231 -22.45 -10.66 -0.61
CA TYR A 231 -21.66 -11.30 0.45
C TYR A 231 -21.02 -12.58 -0.07
N ASP A 232 -19.69 -12.65 0.00
CA ASP A 232 -18.92 -13.83 -0.38
C ASP A 232 -17.88 -14.18 0.70
N LEU A 233 -17.57 -15.48 0.75
CA LEU A 233 -16.53 -16.05 1.61
C LEU A 233 -15.49 -16.70 0.71
N THR A 234 -14.23 -16.32 0.85
CA THR A 234 -13.10 -17.00 0.20
C THR A 234 -12.11 -17.48 1.25
N ASN A 235 -11.38 -18.56 0.97
CA ASN A 235 -10.29 -18.99 1.84
C ASN A 235 -8.95 -18.91 1.10
N THR A 236 -7.91 -18.63 1.86
CA THR A 236 -6.52 -18.67 1.43
C THR A 236 -5.73 -19.52 2.43
N PHE A 237 -4.48 -19.84 2.10
CA PHE A 237 -3.66 -20.80 2.84
C PHE A 237 -2.31 -20.21 3.23
N PHE A 238 -1.71 -20.76 4.29
CA PHE A 238 -0.32 -20.48 4.65
C PHE A 238 0.59 -21.57 4.09
N GLU A 239 1.69 -21.19 3.46
CA GLU A 239 2.74 -22.15 3.07
C GLU A 239 3.55 -22.67 4.26
N GLY A 240 3.58 -21.90 5.36
CA GLY A 240 4.21 -22.28 6.62
C GLY A 240 3.25 -22.97 7.60
N SER A 241 3.75 -23.28 8.79
CA SER A 241 2.98 -24.02 9.81
C SER A 241 1.75 -23.29 10.35
N GLY A 242 1.63 -21.97 10.16
CA GLY A 242 0.54 -21.15 10.72
C GLY A 242 0.50 -21.13 12.26
N LYS A 243 1.47 -21.74 12.95
CA LYS A 243 1.43 -22.05 14.39
C LYS A 243 1.16 -20.86 15.31
N TYR A 244 1.56 -19.66 14.89
CA TYR A 244 1.40 -18.43 15.68
C TYR A 244 0.15 -17.63 15.31
N ASN A 245 -0.64 -18.11 14.35
CA ASN A 245 -1.92 -17.50 13.98
C ASN A 245 -3.06 -18.37 14.49
N GLN A 246 -3.80 -17.86 15.48
CA GLN A 246 -4.93 -18.56 16.09
C GLN A 246 -6.09 -18.80 15.11
N LYS A 247 -6.15 -18.06 13.98
CA LYS A 247 -7.16 -18.26 12.94
C LYS A 247 -6.75 -19.33 11.91
N ALA A 248 -5.50 -19.79 11.94
CA ALA A 248 -4.97 -20.73 10.97
C ALA A 248 -5.39 -22.17 11.32
N HIS A 249 -6.33 -22.72 10.54
CA HIS A 249 -6.86 -24.06 10.74
C HIS A 249 -7.00 -24.84 9.43
N PHE A 250 -6.78 -26.14 9.46
CA PHE A 250 -7.04 -27.02 8.31
C PHE A 250 -8.55 -27.09 8.03
N GLY A 251 -8.91 -27.06 6.75
CA GLY A 251 -10.30 -27.08 6.30
C GLY A 251 -10.43 -27.42 4.82
N VAL A 252 -11.62 -27.21 4.25
CA VAL A 252 -11.86 -27.44 2.82
C VAL A 252 -11.34 -26.24 2.01
N SER A 253 -10.15 -26.39 1.42
CA SER A 253 -9.55 -25.35 0.58
C SER A 253 -10.28 -25.19 -0.76
N LYS A 254 -10.56 -23.95 -1.17
CA LYS A 254 -11.05 -23.65 -2.53
C LYS A 254 -10.03 -24.03 -3.62
N GLU A 255 -8.75 -24.07 -3.26
CA GLU A 255 -7.64 -24.49 -4.12
C GLU A 255 -7.31 -25.98 -4.01
N LYS A 256 -8.14 -26.76 -3.30
CA LYS A 256 -7.99 -28.22 -3.10
C LYS A 256 -6.69 -28.63 -2.42
N ARG A 257 -6.10 -27.75 -1.60
CA ARG A 257 -4.98 -28.07 -0.71
C ARG A 257 -5.47 -28.63 0.61
N SER A 258 -4.88 -29.76 1.03
CA SER A 258 -5.13 -30.39 2.33
C SER A 258 -3.92 -30.37 3.25
N ASP A 259 -2.78 -29.86 2.76
CA ASP A 259 -1.47 -29.85 3.41
C ASP A 259 -1.15 -28.54 4.13
N CYS A 260 -1.99 -27.51 3.95
CA CYS A 260 -1.80 -26.18 4.52
C CYS A 260 -2.94 -25.77 5.45
N PRO A 261 -2.64 -25.05 6.55
CA PRO A 261 -3.67 -24.39 7.33
C PRO A 261 -4.24 -23.21 6.53
N LEU A 262 -5.53 -22.97 6.72
CA LEU A 262 -6.31 -21.97 5.98
C LEU A 262 -6.70 -20.80 6.88
N VAL A 263 -7.16 -19.74 6.23
CA VAL A 263 -7.83 -18.59 6.81
C VAL A 263 -8.95 -18.17 5.86
N THR A 264 -10.10 -17.78 6.40
CA THR A 264 -11.27 -17.41 5.59
C THR A 264 -11.46 -15.90 5.61
N LEU A 265 -11.52 -15.27 4.44
CA LEU A 265 -11.88 -13.86 4.27
C LEU A 265 -13.35 -13.77 3.87
N ALA A 266 -14.10 -13.03 4.66
CA ALA A 266 -15.43 -12.56 4.31
C ALA A 266 -15.34 -11.16 3.73
N LEU A 267 -16.02 -10.93 2.62
CA LEU A 267 -16.07 -9.63 1.97
C LEU A 267 -17.53 -9.28 1.66
N LEU A 268 -17.90 -8.07 2.03
CA LEU A 268 -19.20 -7.50 1.74
C LEU A 268 -19.01 -6.29 0.85
N MET A 269 -19.66 -6.31 -0.31
CA MET A 269 -19.54 -5.26 -1.33
C MET A 269 -20.93 -4.78 -1.74
N ASP A 270 -21.03 -3.58 -2.31
CA ASP A 270 -22.26 -3.16 -2.98
C ASP A 270 -22.35 -3.66 -4.44
N SER A 271 -23.46 -3.31 -5.11
CA SER A 271 -23.68 -3.62 -6.52
C SER A 271 -22.71 -2.95 -7.47
N ASP A 272 -22.04 -1.88 -7.05
CA ASP A 272 -21.08 -1.11 -7.84
C ASP A 272 -19.64 -1.64 -7.65
N GLY A 273 -19.46 -2.64 -6.79
CA GLY A 273 -18.18 -3.30 -6.53
C GLY A 273 -17.35 -2.66 -5.42
N PHE A 274 -17.91 -1.73 -4.63
CA PHE A 274 -17.19 -1.10 -3.53
C PHE A 274 -17.22 -1.97 -2.27
N PRO A 275 -16.07 -2.31 -1.67
CA PRO A 275 -16.00 -2.99 -0.39
C PRO A 275 -16.59 -2.15 0.73
N LYS A 276 -17.51 -2.73 1.50
CA LYS A 276 -18.15 -2.09 2.66
C LYS A 276 -17.57 -2.58 3.96
N LYS A 277 -17.26 -3.87 4.02
CA LYS A 277 -16.67 -4.49 5.19
C LYS A 277 -15.96 -5.77 4.82
N SER A 278 -14.84 -6.02 5.49
CA SER A 278 -14.16 -7.30 5.44
C SER A 278 -14.15 -7.93 6.83
N GLU A 279 -14.01 -9.25 6.94
CA GLU A 279 -13.68 -9.92 8.20
C GLU A 279 -12.86 -11.17 7.95
N VAL A 280 -11.87 -11.42 8.82
CA VAL A 280 -11.01 -12.60 8.71
C VAL A 280 -11.46 -13.60 9.76
N PHE A 281 -11.91 -14.76 9.35
CA PHE A 281 -12.35 -15.85 10.21
C PHE A 281 -11.35 -17.01 10.21
N GLU A 282 -11.58 -17.95 11.13
CA GLU A 282 -10.84 -19.22 11.19
C GLU A 282 -10.93 -20.00 9.87
N GLY A 283 -9.87 -20.68 9.49
CA GLY A 283 -9.78 -21.42 8.21
C GLY A 283 -10.79 -22.56 8.02
N ASN A 284 -11.31 -23.09 9.13
CA ASN A 284 -12.32 -24.14 9.17
C ASN A 284 -13.73 -23.61 9.49
N VAL A 285 -13.92 -22.28 9.51
CA VAL A 285 -15.24 -21.71 9.78
C VAL A 285 -16.24 -22.22 8.77
N SER A 286 -17.36 -22.75 9.26
CA SER A 286 -18.48 -23.07 8.39
C SER A 286 -19.14 -21.77 7.93
N GLU A 287 -19.44 -21.64 6.64
CA GLU A 287 -20.17 -20.52 6.04
C GLU A 287 -21.48 -20.12 6.78
N PRO A 288 -22.28 -21.05 7.37
CA PRO A 288 -23.46 -20.70 8.18
C PRO A 288 -23.08 -19.95 9.46
N GLY A 289 -23.67 -18.78 9.71
CA GLY A 289 -23.40 -17.97 10.92
C GLY A 289 -22.19 -17.04 10.85
N THR A 290 -21.73 -16.71 9.65
CA THR A 290 -20.77 -15.60 9.42
C THR A 290 -21.50 -14.30 9.06
N LEU A 291 -22.65 -14.44 8.38
CA LEU A 291 -23.47 -13.35 7.87
C LEU A 291 -24.12 -12.52 8.99
N ASP A 292 -24.56 -13.17 10.07
CA ASP A 292 -25.14 -12.53 11.25
C ASP A 292 -24.12 -11.71 12.06
N LYS A 293 -22.82 -12.01 11.91
CA LYS A 293 -21.74 -11.23 12.51
C LYS A 293 -21.48 -9.94 11.74
N ILE A 294 -21.54 -9.97 10.41
CA ILE A 294 -21.10 -8.84 9.57
C ILE A 294 -22.21 -7.83 9.29
N LEU A 295 -23.41 -8.30 8.91
CA LEU A 295 -24.49 -7.42 8.43
C LEU A 295 -24.98 -6.37 9.44
N PRO A 296 -25.09 -6.67 10.75
CA PRO A 296 -25.52 -5.66 11.73
C PRO A 296 -24.62 -4.42 11.77
N MET A 297 -23.37 -4.54 11.34
CA MET A 297 -22.38 -3.47 11.43
C MET A 297 -22.46 -2.41 10.31
N ILE A 298 -23.34 -2.59 9.32
CA ILE A 298 -23.42 -1.74 8.11
C ILE A 298 -24.75 -0.99 8.01
N SER A 299 -25.76 -1.40 8.77
CA SER A 299 -27.12 -0.84 8.70
C SER A 299 -27.19 0.54 9.37
N THR A 300 -26.66 1.57 8.70
CA THR A 300 -26.78 2.98 9.09
C THR A 300 -27.92 3.70 8.36
N THR A 301 -28.63 3.00 7.47
CA THR A 301 -29.74 3.54 6.66
C THR A 301 -31.10 3.09 7.17
N ASP A 302 -32.11 3.94 7.02
CA ASP A 302 -33.51 3.65 7.39
C ASP A 302 -34.11 2.45 6.62
N LYS A 303 -33.50 2.05 5.48
CA LYS A 303 -33.92 0.93 4.65
C LYS A 303 -32.82 -0.12 4.55
N LYS A 304 -33.10 -1.32 5.09
CA LYS A 304 -32.20 -2.47 5.00
C LYS A 304 -31.93 -2.87 3.52
N PRO A 305 -30.67 -3.16 3.18
CA PRO A 305 -30.30 -3.61 1.84
C PRO A 305 -30.84 -5.00 1.53
N ILE A 306 -30.90 -5.33 0.24
CA ILE A 306 -31.13 -6.69 -0.25
C ILE A 306 -29.80 -7.44 -0.21
N ILE A 307 -29.77 -8.56 0.50
CA ILE A 307 -28.56 -9.39 0.63
C ILE A 307 -28.54 -10.46 -0.45
N VAL A 308 -27.46 -10.51 -1.22
CA VAL A 308 -27.26 -11.53 -2.26
C VAL A 308 -26.14 -12.45 -1.81
N THR A 309 -26.43 -13.74 -1.74
CA THR A 309 -25.44 -14.76 -1.36
C THR A 309 -25.49 -15.95 -2.30
N ASP A 310 -24.37 -16.67 -2.38
CA ASP A 310 -24.28 -17.92 -3.10
C ASP A 310 -25.00 -19.08 -2.37
N ALA A 311 -24.88 -20.28 -2.93
CA ALA A 311 -25.51 -21.47 -2.36
C ALA A 311 -24.84 -21.90 -1.05
N GLY A 312 -23.52 -21.73 -0.92
CA GLY A 312 -22.77 -22.10 0.28
C GLY A 312 -23.34 -21.42 1.53
N ILE A 313 -23.54 -20.10 1.41
CA ILE A 313 -24.04 -19.25 2.48
C ILE A 313 -25.57 -19.28 2.59
N GLY A 314 -26.30 -19.66 1.54
CA GLY A 314 -27.77 -19.77 1.46
C GLY A 314 -28.41 -20.88 2.31
N THR A 315 -27.99 -21.04 3.56
CA THR A 315 -28.49 -22.07 4.48
C THR A 315 -29.86 -21.71 5.04
N GLN A 316 -30.67 -22.72 5.40
CA GLN A 316 -31.99 -22.47 6.01
C GLN A 316 -31.88 -21.60 7.28
N LYS A 317 -30.83 -21.80 8.07
CA LYS A 317 -30.55 -20.99 9.27
C LYS A 317 -30.28 -19.52 8.92
N ASN A 318 -29.44 -19.25 7.91
CA ASN A 318 -29.17 -17.88 7.48
C ASN A 318 -30.41 -17.22 6.86
N ILE A 319 -31.20 -17.97 6.09
CA ILE A 319 -32.47 -17.49 5.51
C ILE A 319 -33.47 -17.11 6.61
N GLN A 320 -33.62 -17.97 7.61
CA GLN A 320 -34.48 -17.70 8.76
C GLN A 320 -34.00 -16.46 9.53
N TRP A 321 -32.69 -16.39 9.84
CA TRP A 321 -32.11 -15.23 10.52
C TRP A 321 -32.31 -13.92 9.73
N MET A 322 -32.11 -13.94 8.41
CA MET A 322 -32.35 -12.76 7.57
C MET A 322 -33.83 -12.34 7.60
N SER A 323 -34.75 -13.32 7.55
CA SER A 323 -36.20 -13.07 7.60
C SER A 323 -36.62 -12.47 8.95
N GLU A 324 -36.16 -13.07 10.06
CA GLU A 324 -36.40 -12.59 11.44
C GLU A 324 -35.86 -11.18 11.66
N ASN A 325 -34.71 -10.87 11.05
CA ASN A 325 -34.09 -9.55 11.09
C ASN A 325 -34.57 -8.63 9.96
N GLN A 326 -35.67 -8.94 9.26
CA GLN A 326 -36.28 -8.09 8.24
C GLN A 326 -35.35 -7.70 7.07
N TYR A 327 -34.34 -8.51 6.78
CA TYR A 327 -33.54 -8.38 5.57
C TYR A 327 -34.27 -9.02 4.39
N ARG A 328 -34.27 -8.32 3.26
CA ARG A 328 -34.63 -8.93 1.97
C ARG A 328 -33.41 -9.66 1.43
N TYR A 329 -33.61 -10.78 0.74
CA TYR A 329 -32.49 -11.59 0.26
C TYR A 329 -32.76 -12.26 -1.08
N ILE A 330 -31.66 -12.55 -1.79
CA ILE A 330 -31.61 -13.41 -2.98
C ILE A 330 -30.54 -14.47 -2.69
N VAL A 331 -30.96 -15.74 -2.63
CA VAL A 331 -30.06 -16.85 -2.29
C VAL A 331 -30.24 -18.00 -3.27
N VAL A 332 -29.15 -18.70 -3.56
CA VAL A 332 -29.21 -19.92 -4.37
C VAL A 332 -29.59 -21.09 -3.47
N SER A 333 -30.65 -21.83 -3.83
CA SER A 333 -31.07 -23.01 -3.08
C SER A 333 -30.04 -24.14 -3.20
N ARG A 334 -29.67 -24.74 -2.06
CA ARG A 334 -28.85 -25.97 -2.01
C ARG A 334 -29.64 -27.25 -2.26
N LYS A 335 -30.99 -27.20 -2.25
CA LYS A 335 -31.82 -28.38 -2.41
C LYS A 335 -31.80 -28.84 -3.87
N ARG A 336 -31.38 -30.09 -4.12
CA ARG A 336 -31.38 -30.70 -5.46
C ARG A 336 -32.79 -30.96 -6.01
N LYS A 337 -33.75 -31.22 -5.12
CA LYS A 337 -35.18 -31.29 -5.45
C LYS A 337 -35.86 -30.09 -4.82
N THR A 338 -36.40 -29.26 -5.68
CA THR A 338 -37.17 -28.09 -5.29
C THR A 338 -38.58 -28.58 -4.95
N ASP A 339 -38.98 -28.51 -3.68
CA ASP A 339 -40.38 -28.71 -3.27
C ASP A 339 -41.19 -27.50 -3.74
N ILE A 340 -41.34 -27.37 -5.06
CA ILE A 340 -42.20 -26.36 -5.67
C ILE A 340 -43.64 -26.83 -5.45
N PRO A 341 -44.49 -26.06 -4.76
CA PRO A 341 -45.89 -26.42 -4.59
C PRO A 341 -46.53 -26.68 -5.96
N ALA A 342 -47.26 -27.78 -6.11
CA ALA A 342 -47.83 -28.20 -7.39
C ALA A 342 -48.80 -27.17 -7.99
N ASN A 343 -49.34 -26.27 -7.17
CA ASN A 343 -50.25 -25.19 -7.53
C ASN A 343 -49.55 -23.87 -7.88
N MET A 344 -48.21 -23.85 -7.98
CA MET A 344 -47.47 -22.62 -8.27
C MET A 344 -47.34 -22.39 -9.78
N GLU A 345 -47.85 -21.27 -10.27
CA GLU A 345 -47.75 -20.89 -11.68
C GLU A 345 -46.31 -20.43 -12.02
N MET A 346 -45.61 -21.25 -12.80
CA MET A 346 -44.22 -21.00 -13.21
C MET A 346 -44.18 -20.31 -14.57
N VAL A 347 -43.67 -19.08 -14.62
CA VAL A 347 -43.44 -18.32 -15.86
C VAL A 347 -42.07 -18.68 -16.44
N LYS A 348 -42.02 -19.00 -17.73
CA LYS A 348 -40.76 -19.24 -18.45
C LYS A 348 -40.03 -17.90 -18.66
N VAL A 349 -38.83 -17.78 -18.10
CA VAL A 349 -37.99 -16.56 -18.15
C VAL A 349 -36.97 -16.65 -19.29
N ARG A 350 -36.40 -17.83 -19.53
CA ARG A 350 -35.43 -18.05 -20.60
C ARG A 350 -35.43 -19.52 -21.02
N GLU A 351 -35.24 -19.77 -22.30
CA GLU A 351 -35.09 -21.11 -22.85
C GLU A 351 -33.98 -21.12 -23.90
N ASN A 352 -33.17 -22.17 -23.84
CA ASN A 352 -32.18 -22.52 -24.85
C ASN A 352 -32.09 -24.04 -24.94
N ASP A 353 -31.44 -24.56 -25.98
CA ASP A 353 -31.43 -26.00 -26.34
C ASP A 353 -31.03 -26.96 -25.22
N ARG A 354 -30.40 -26.44 -24.15
CA ARG A 354 -29.94 -27.21 -23.00
C ARG A 354 -30.74 -26.99 -21.72
N ARG A 355 -31.47 -25.86 -21.55
CA ARG A 355 -32.02 -25.44 -20.25
C ARG A 355 -33.27 -24.57 -20.40
N VAL A 356 -34.22 -24.74 -19.49
CA VAL A 356 -35.37 -23.85 -19.29
C VAL A 356 -35.25 -23.21 -17.91
N ILE A 357 -35.27 -21.88 -17.84
CA ILE A 357 -35.32 -21.11 -16.60
C ILE A 357 -36.76 -20.66 -16.40
N GLN A 358 -37.32 -20.99 -15.25
CA GLN A 358 -38.68 -20.60 -14.86
C GLN A 358 -38.64 -19.87 -13.52
N ALA A 359 -39.57 -18.94 -13.32
CA ALA A 359 -39.74 -18.20 -12.08
C ALA A 359 -41.22 -18.20 -11.68
N ALA A 360 -41.48 -18.18 -10.38
CA ALA A 360 -42.82 -17.97 -9.85
C ALA A 360 -42.76 -17.10 -8.61
N ILE A 361 -43.84 -16.37 -8.36
CA ILE A 361 -43.97 -15.51 -7.18
C ILE A 361 -44.69 -16.30 -6.10
N ARG A 362 -44.05 -16.47 -4.94
CA ARG A 362 -44.69 -16.98 -3.73
C ARG A 362 -44.91 -15.82 -2.79
N ILE A 363 -46.17 -15.50 -2.50
CA ILE A 363 -46.52 -14.58 -1.42
C ILE A 363 -46.50 -15.40 -0.13
N ASN A 364 -45.55 -15.13 0.76
CA ASN A 364 -45.54 -15.73 2.09
C ASN A 364 -46.61 -15.04 2.94
N THR A 365 -47.48 -15.80 3.59
CA THR A 365 -48.59 -15.26 4.40
C THR A 365 -48.16 -14.57 5.70
N ASN A 366 -46.84 -14.50 6.00
CA ASN A 366 -46.27 -13.90 7.20
C ASN A 366 -45.33 -12.72 6.88
N GLY A 367 -45.75 -11.77 6.06
CA GLY A 367 -44.99 -10.53 5.79
C GLY A 367 -45.44 -9.80 4.55
#